data_AF-A0A0U1NRD8-F1
#
_entry.id   AF-A0A0U1NRD8-F1
#
_cell.length_a   1.000
_cell.length_b   1.000
_cell.length_c   1.000
_cell.angle_alpha   90.00
_cell.angle_beta   90.00
_cell.angle_gamma   90.00
#
_symmetry.space_group_name_H-M   'P 1'
#
loop_
_entity.id
_entity.type
_entity.pdbx_description
1 polymer ?
#
loop_
_entity_poly.entity_id
_entity_poly.type
_entity_poly.pdbx_seq_one_letter_code
_entity_poly.pdbx_strand_id
1 'polypeptide(L)'
;MKSFFLLKVILLGSFIGYQKDLSKLETKPNIILIEQPITESAVAIPNNNIASQEIPSLFVHHQTRGNDVFVECILTGISFRQYDHSKEKVGKVLVSIDGKKKQEVTTAAFIIKGISPGNHKLKLEVVNLKNEPYGLEKEFLVDIPK
;
A
#
# COMPACT_ATOMS: atom_id res chain seq x y z
N MET A 1 -51.41 -3.98 -42.24
CA MET A 1 -51.22 -5.29 -41.55
C MET A 1 -50.24 -6.11 -42.37
N LYS A 2 -49.13 -6.58 -41.77
CA LYS A 2 -48.06 -7.42 -42.35
C LYS A 2 -47.10 -6.61 -43.25
N SER A 3 -45.78 -6.68 -43.14
CA SER A 3 -44.92 -7.82 -42.81
C SER A 3 -43.58 -7.32 -42.21
N PHE A 4 -43.13 -7.95 -41.13
CA PHE A 4 -41.78 -7.81 -40.57
C PHE A 4 -40.86 -8.79 -41.31
N PHE A 5 -39.83 -8.29 -42.01
CA PHE A 5 -38.76 -9.13 -42.53
C PHE A 5 -37.54 -9.03 -41.61
N LEU A 6 -37.24 -10.18 -41.00
CA LEU A 6 -36.09 -10.47 -40.15
C LEU A 6 -34.79 -10.38 -40.97
N LEU A 7 -33.85 -9.55 -40.53
CA LEU A 7 -32.45 -9.70 -40.90
C LEU A 7 -31.59 -9.64 -39.63
N LYS A 8 -31.37 -10.82 -39.04
CA LYS A 8 -30.34 -11.06 -38.04
C LYS A 8 -28.98 -11.05 -38.74
N VAL A 9 -28.17 -10.03 -38.49
CA VAL A 9 -26.73 -10.08 -38.79
C VAL A 9 -26.02 -10.36 -37.46
N ILE A 10 -25.70 -11.64 -37.30
CA ILE A 10 -24.77 -12.15 -36.31
C ILE A 10 -23.37 -11.86 -36.84
N LEU A 11 -22.59 -11.04 -36.12
CA LEU A 11 -21.15 -10.91 -36.32
C LEU A 11 -20.47 -11.25 -34.99
N LEU A 12 -20.00 -12.49 -34.91
CA LEU A 12 -19.01 -12.93 -33.93
C LEU A 12 -17.71 -12.19 -34.19
N GLY A 13 -17.21 -11.49 -33.19
CA GLY A 13 -15.82 -11.03 -33.10
C GLY A 13 -15.25 -11.40 -31.73
N SER A 14 -14.49 -12.50 -31.68
CA SER A 14 -13.63 -12.87 -30.55
C SER A 14 -12.17 -12.54 -30.87
N PHE A 15 -11.32 -12.64 -29.84
CA PHE A 15 -9.86 -12.42 -29.77
C PHE A 15 -9.47 -10.98 -29.39
N ILE A 16 -9.33 -10.70 -28.08
CA ILE A 16 -8.19 -11.01 -27.19
C ILE A 16 -6.96 -10.17 -27.56
N GLY A 17 -6.64 -9.22 -26.69
CA GLY A 17 -5.41 -8.43 -26.73
C GLY A 17 -5.28 -7.58 -25.46
N TYR A 18 -5.20 -8.22 -24.29
CA TYR A 18 -4.83 -7.55 -23.04
C TYR A 18 -3.30 -7.52 -22.97
N GLN A 19 -2.68 -6.45 -23.48
CA GLN A 19 -1.26 -6.19 -23.31
C GLN A 19 -1.02 -5.71 -21.87
N LYS A 20 -0.74 -6.67 -20.97
CA LYS A 20 -0.19 -6.37 -19.65
C LYS A 20 1.34 -6.43 -19.78
N ASP A 21 1.93 -5.31 -20.21
CA ASP A 21 3.36 -5.11 -20.07
C ASP A 21 3.64 -4.78 -18.60
N LEU A 22 3.99 -5.81 -17.84
CA LEU A 22 4.59 -5.68 -16.53
C LEU A 22 6.08 -5.93 -16.71
N SER A 23 6.81 -4.85 -16.91
CA SER A 23 8.27 -4.80 -16.91
C SER A 23 8.81 -5.58 -15.69
N LYS A 24 9.50 -6.67 -16.01
CA LYS A 24 10.16 -7.58 -15.06
C LYS A 24 11.27 -6.82 -14.32
N LEU A 25 10.99 -6.35 -13.11
CA LEU A 25 12.01 -5.88 -12.18
C LEU A 25 12.67 -7.10 -11.52
N GLU A 26 13.68 -7.65 -12.15
CA GLU A 26 14.65 -8.54 -11.50
C GLU A 26 15.89 -7.73 -11.13
N THR A 27 15.94 -7.20 -9.91
CA THR A 27 17.19 -6.74 -9.31
C THR A 27 17.87 -7.92 -8.62
N LYS A 28 18.91 -8.43 -9.28
CA LYS A 28 19.87 -9.40 -8.76
C LYS A 28 20.51 -8.85 -7.47
N PRO A 29 20.44 -9.55 -6.32
CA PRO A 29 21.14 -9.08 -5.13
C PRO A 29 22.65 -9.22 -5.34
N ASN A 30 23.37 -8.10 -5.20
CA ASN A 30 24.82 -8.08 -5.12
C ASN A 30 25.19 -8.28 -3.64
N ILE A 31 25.54 -9.51 -3.27
CA ILE A 31 26.00 -9.84 -1.92
C ILE A 31 27.47 -9.43 -1.83
N ILE A 32 27.72 -8.28 -1.19
CA ILE A 32 29.06 -7.97 -0.69
C ILE A 32 29.25 -8.80 0.58
N LEU A 33 30.06 -9.84 0.46
CA LEU A 33 30.51 -10.69 1.56
C LEU A 33 31.45 -9.87 2.44
N ILE A 34 30.97 -9.40 3.59
CA ILE A 34 31.88 -8.90 4.64
C ILE A 34 32.29 -10.11 5.47
N GLU A 35 33.51 -10.57 5.21
CA GLU A 35 34.16 -11.65 5.95
C GLU A 35 34.56 -11.12 7.34
N GLN A 36 34.03 -11.74 8.41
CA GLN A 36 34.54 -11.58 9.77
C GLN A 36 34.85 -12.96 10.36
N PRO A 37 35.93 -13.07 11.17
CA PRO A 37 36.66 -14.32 11.37
C PRO A 37 35.88 -15.31 12.24
N ILE A 38 35.83 -16.55 11.75
CA ILE A 38 35.34 -17.72 12.47
C ILE A 38 36.26 -18.08 13.64
N THR A 39 35.72 -18.06 14.87
CA THR A 39 36.21 -18.93 15.94
C THR A 39 35.28 -20.12 16.06
N GLU A 40 35.90 -21.28 15.91
CA GLU A 40 35.34 -22.61 15.71
C GLU A 40 34.70 -23.16 17.00
N SER A 41 33.42 -23.52 16.94
CA SER A 41 32.80 -24.49 17.85
C SER A 41 31.56 -25.07 17.16
N ALA A 42 31.72 -26.27 16.63
CA ALA A 42 30.70 -26.99 15.90
C ALA A 42 29.50 -27.33 16.80
N VAL A 43 28.36 -26.71 16.52
CA VAL A 43 27.03 -27.22 16.91
C VAL A 43 26.22 -27.32 15.64
N ALA A 44 25.79 -28.54 15.30
CA ALA A 44 24.88 -28.78 14.19
C ALA A 44 23.55 -28.06 14.46
N ILE A 45 23.28 -26.96 13.77
CA ILE A 45 22.00 -26.25 13.86
C ILE A 45 21.03 -26.90 12.86
N PRO A 46 19.84 -27.38 13.30
CA PRO A 46 18.82 -27.84 12.38
C PRO A 46 18.33 -26.67 11.52
N ASN A 47 18.25 -26.90 10.21
CA ASN A 47 17.79 -25.91 9.23
C ASN A 47 16.29 -25.63 9.42
N ASN A 48 15.98 -24.71 10.33
CA ASN A 48 14.65 -24.18 10.50
C ASN A 48 14.46 -23.10 9.43
N ASN A 49 13.65 -23.40 8.42
CA ASN A 49 13.18 -22.44 7.44
C ASN A 49 12.29 -21.40 8.14
N ILE A 50 12.90 -20.45 8.83
CA ILE A 50 12.21 -19.32 9.42
C ILE A 50 11.88 -18.41 8.24
N ALA A 51 10.62 -18.47 7.78
CA ALA A 51 10.05 -17.39 7.01
C ALA A 51 10.30 -16.10 7.80
N SER A 52 11.23 -15.28 7.32
CA SER A 52 11.60 -14.02 7.95
C SER A 52 10.33 -13.22 8.16
N GLN A 53 9.90 -13.06 9.42
CA GLN A 53 8.78 -12.18 9.73
C GLN A 53 9.26 -10.77 9.42
N GLU A 54 8.76 -10.20 8.33
CA GLU A 54 9.07 -8.84 7.93
C GLU A 54 8.66 -7.89 9.07
N ILE A 55 9.59 -7.04 9.51
CA ILE A 55 9.31 -6.04 10.54
C ILE A 55 8.37 -4.99 9.91
N PRO A 56 7.16 -4.78 10.47
CA PRO A 56 6.22 -3.82 9.91
C PRO A 56 6.80 -2.40 9.92
N SER A 57 6.59 -1.66 8.83
CA SER A 57 7.03 -0.28 8.69
C SER A 57 6.02 0.55 7.89
N LEU A 58 6.09 1.87 8.06
CA LEU A 58 5.29 2.85 7.32
C LEU A 58 6.21 3.93 6.76
N PHE A 59 6.21 4.08 5.44
CA PHE A 59 6.74 5.24 4.74
C PHE A 59 5.60 6.01 4.07
N VAL A 60 5.72 7.33 4.07
CA VAL A 60 4.68 8.21 3.54
C VAL A 60 5.31 9.24 2.62
N HIS A 61 4.82 9.28 1.38
CA HIS A 61 5.00 10.39 0.47
C HIS A 61 3.73 11.24 0.45
N HIS A 62 3.90 12.55 0.32
CA HIS A 62 2.79 13.47 0.20
C HIS A 62 3.11 14.63 -0.73
N GLN A 63 2.06 15.22 -1.30
CA GLN A 63 2.15 16.42 -2.12
C GLN A 63 0.89 17.26 -1.97
N THR A 64 1.05 18.56 -1.69
CA THR A 64 -0.06 19.53 -1.71
C THR A 64 -0.34 19.98 -3.14
N ARG A 65 -1.62 20.02 -3.53
CA ARG A 65 -2.09 20.63 -4.79
C ARG A 65 -3.37 21.41 -4.52
N GLY A 66 -3.29 22.74 -4.59
CA GLY A 66 -4.38 23.61 -4.16
C GLY A 66 -4.73 23.31 -2.69
N ASN A 67 -5.99 22.98 -2.44
CA ASN A 67 -6.53 22.73 -1.10
C ASN A 67 -6.51 21.24 -0.72
N ASP A 68 -5.89 20.41 -1.55
CA ASP A 68 -5.88 18.96 -1.41
C ASP A 68 -4.46 18.44 -1.12
N VAL A 69 -4.37 17.38 -0.32
CA VAL A 69 -3.11 16.67 -0.05
C VAL A 69 -3.21 15.26 -0.61
N PHE A 70 -2.33 14.97 -1.57
CA PHE A 70 -2.16 13.65 -2.16
C PHE A 70 -1.21 12.87 -1.27
N VAL A 71 -1.59 11.65 -0.90
CA VAL A 71 -0.84 10.82 0.05
C VAL A 71 -0.64 9.43 -0.56
N GLU A 72 0.59 8.94 -0.46
CA GLU A 72 0.96 7.55 -0.73
C GLU A 72 1.61 6.94 0.51
N CYS A 73 1.09 5.81 0.94
CA CYS A 73 1.58 5.00 2.04
C CYS A 73 2.22 3.73 1.49
N ILE A 74 3.47 3.50 1.87
CA ILE A 74 4.21 2.27 1.60
C ILE A 74 4.29 1.50 2.93
N LEU A 75 3.55 0.40 3.02
CA LEU A 75 3.50 -0.48 4.20
C LEU A 75 4.23 -1.78 3.93
N THR A 76 4.98 -2.25 4.92
CA THR A 76 5.55 -3.60 4.96
C THR A 76 4.93 -4.41 6.09
N GLY A 77 4.82 -5.73 5.93
CA GLY A 77 4.23 -6.63 6.94
C GLY A 77 2.74 -6.39 7.29
N ILE A 78 2.06 -5.43 6.65
CA ILE A 78 0.64 -5.11 6.84
C ILE A 78 -0.01 -4.85 5.47
N SER A 79 -1.09 -5.58 5.19
CA SER A 79 -1.88 -5.45 3.97
C SER A 79 -3.11 -4.58 4.18
N PHE A 80 -3.44 -3.78 3.17
CA PHE A 80 -4.73 -3.07 3.08
C PHE A 80 -5.88 -3.96 2.58
N ARG A 81 -5.57 -5.13 2.01
CA ARG A 81 -6.54 -6.02 1.38
C ARG A 81 -7.00 -7.11 2.34
N GLN A 82 -8.31 -7.29 2.44
CA GLN A 82 -8.94 -8.36 3.22
C GLN A 82 -9.19 -9.59 2.33
N TYR A 83 -8.15 -10.13 1.68
CA TYR A 83 -8.25 -11.37 0.90
C TYR A 83 -7.37 -12.48 1.46
N ASP A 84 -7.80 -13.70 1.21
CA ASP A 84 -7.69 -14.88 2.06
C ASP A 84 -6.31 -15.57 2.10
N HIS A 85 -6.05 -16.20 3.26
CA HIS A 85 -5.11 -17.30 3.53
C HIS A 85 -3.58 -17.10 3.63
N SER A 86 -3.03 -15.89 3.70
CA SER A 86 -1.65 -15.72 4.19
C SER A 86 -1.66 -15.08 5.58
N LYS A 87 -0.62 -15.37 6.37
CA LYS A 87 -0.45 -14.94 7.77
C LYS A 87 -0.17 -13.42 7.90
N GLU A 88 -0.67 -12.62 6.97
CA GLU A 88 -0.43 -11.19 6.87
C GLU A 88 -1.38 -10.42 7.79
N LYS A 89 -0.82 -9.45 8.54
CA LYS A 89 -1.63 -8.51 9.32
C LYS A 89 -2.44 -7.65 8.35
N VAL A 90 -3.71 -7.39 8.66
CA VAL A 90 -4.57 -6.53 7.84
C VAL A 90 -4.85 -5.23 8.59
N GLY A 91 -4.63 -4.10 7.91
CA GLY A 91 -4.75 -2.78 8.50
C GLY A 91 -5.42 -1.75 7.60
N LYS A 92 -5.77 -0.64 8.23
CA LYS A 92 -6.26 0.60 7.62
C LYS A 92 -5.56 1.79 8.26
N VAL A 93 -5.62 2.94 7.61
CA VAL A 93 -5.03 4.19 8.12
C VAL A 93 -6.12 5.08 8.70
N LEU A 94 -5.91 5.58 9.91
CA LEU A 94 -6.66 6.69 10.48
C LEU A 94 -5.95 8.01 10.15
N VAL A 95 -6.70 8.94 9.56
CA VAL A 95 -6.18 10.26 9.18
C VAL A 95 -6.70 11.30 10.17
N SER A 96 -5.80 12.12 10.71
CA SER A 96 -6.15 13.28 11.53
C SER A 96 -5.50 14.55 10.99
N ILE A 97 -6.20 15.67 11.10
CA ILE A 97 -5.73 17.01 10.75
C ILE A 97 -5.85 17.86 12.02
N ASP A 98 -4.73 18.42 12.49
CA ASP A 98 -4.66 19.22 13.71
C ASP A 98 -5.29 18.51 14.93
N GLY A 99 -5.03 17.20 15.04
CA GLY A 99 -5.54 16.34 16.11
C GLY A 99 -7.01 15.91 15.95
N LYS A 100 -7.73 16.37 14.92
CA LYS A 100 -9.11 15.97 14.65
C LYS A 100 -9.15 14.84 13.63
N LYS A 101 -9.74 13.69 13.99
CA LYS A 101 -9.96 12.57 13.07
C LYS A 101 -10.81 13.03 11.89
N LYS A 102 -10.33 12.76 10.67
CA LYS A 102 -10.97 13.16 9.42
C LYS A 102 -11.59 11.98 8.67
N GLN A 103 -10.83 10.90 8.47
CA GLN A 103 -11.28 9.75 7.67
C GLN A 103 -10.52 8.46 8.01
N GLU A 104 -11.08 7.33 7.58
CA GLU A 104 -10.41 6.03 7.56
C GLU A 104 -10.10 5.64 6.11
N VAL A 105 -8.94 5.05 5.86
CA VAL A 105 -8.48 4.71 4.51
C VAL A 105 -7.99 3.26 4.45
N THR A 106 -8.50 2.51 3.47
CA THR A 106 -8.18 1.10 3.22
C THR A 106 -7.39 0.90 1.93
N THR A 107 -6.71 1.94 1.44
CA THR A 107 -5.89 1.94 0.23
C THR A 107 -4.54 2.60 0.48
N ALA A 108 -3.53 2.18 -0.29
CA ALA A 108 -2.18 2.73 -0.18
C ALA A 108 -2.09 4.20 -0.62
N ALA A 109 -2.86 4.61 -1.63
CA ALA A 109 -2.89 5.98 -2.12
C ALA A 109 -4.29 6.59 -1.95
N PHE A 110 -4.35 7.86 -1.56
CA PHE A 110 -5.59 8.60 -1.34
C PHE A 110 -5.37 10.11 -1.37
N ILE A 111 -6.46 10.88 -1.36
CA ILE A 111 -6.46 12.34 -1.33
C ILE A 111 -7.23 12.80 -0.09
N ILE A 112 -6.64 13.73 0.65
CA ILE A 112 -7.31 14.46 1.72
C ILE A 112 -7.77 15.79 1.12
N LYS A 113 -9.08 15.93 0.93
CA LYS A 113 -9.65 17.06 0.19
C LYS A 113 -10.07 18.23 1.06
N GLY A 114 -10.00 19.43 0.49
CA GLY A 114 -10.62 20.64 1.03
C GLY A 114 -10.07 21.04 2.40
N ILE A 115 -8.76 20.98 2.57
CA ILE A 115 -8.08 21.55 3.74
C ILE A 115 -8.12 23.07 3.60
N SER A 116 -8.40 23.76 4.70
CA SER A 116 -8.39 25.23 4.73
C SER A 116 -6.99 25.77 4.42
N PRO A 117 -6.87 27.02 3.92
CA PRO A 117 -5.58 27.68 3.82
C PRO A 117 -4.86 27.80 5.17
N GLY A 118 -3.54 27.62 5.16
CA GLY A 118 -2.67 27.71 6.33
C GLY A 118 -1.85 26.45 6.61
N ASN A 119 -1.14 26.49 7.73
CA ASN A 119 -0.31 25.38 8.20
C ASN A 119 -1.15 24.35 8.94
N HIS A 120 -1.03 23.10 8.53
CA HIS A 120 -1.76 21.99 9.11
C HIS A 120 -0.81 20.86 9.48
N LYS A 121 -1.04 20.25 10.65
CA LYS A 121 -0.35 19.04 11.07
C LYS A 121 -1.20 17.81 10.73
N LEU A 122 -0.70 16.97 9.84
CA LEU A 122 -1.33 15.72 9.48
C LEU A 122 -0.72 14.58 10.28
N LYS A 123 -1.57 13.68 10.75
CA LYS A 123 -1.18 12.40 11.36
C LYS A 123 -1.85 11.25 10.62
N LEU A 124 -1.05 10.27 10.24
CA LEU A 124 -1.49 8.97 9.71
C LEU A 124 -1.10 7.90 10.73
N GLU A 125 -2.06 7.09 11.16
CA GLU A 125 -1.84 6.00 12.11
C GLU A 125 -2.37 4.69 11.51
N VAL A 126 -1.54 3.65 11.51
CA VAL A 126 -1.94 2.32 11.03
C VAL A 126 -2.58 1.54 12.18
N VAL A 127 -3.82 1.12 11.96
CA VAL A 127 -4.61 0.36 12.91
C VAL A 127 -5.14 -0.91 12.26
N ASN A 128 -5.47 -1.91 13.08
CA ASN A 128 -6.18 -3.09 12.60
C ASN A 128 -7.66 -2.77 12.30
N LEU A 129 -8.41 -3.77 11.84
CA LEU A 129 -9.84 -3.60 11.51
C LEU A 129 -10.71 -3.20 12.72
N LYS A 130 -10.24 -3.45 13.94
CA LYS A 130 -10.88 -3.08 15.21
C LYS A 130 -10.40 -1.73 15.77
N ASN A 131 -9.62 -0.97 15.00
CA ASN A 131 -8.98 0.29 15.42
C ASN A 131 -7.93 0.15 16.53
N GLU A 132 -7.36 -1.04 16.74
CA GLU A 132 -6.22 -1.20 17.64
C GLU A 132 -4.92 -0.81 16.90
N PRO A 133 -4.04 0.00 17.50
CA PRO A 133 -2.86 0.52 16.84
C PRO A 133 -1.79 -0.54 16.63
N TYR A 134 -1.14 -0.50 15.47
CA TYR A 134 0.07 -1.30 15.21
C TYR A 134 1.36 -0.63 15.71
N GLY A 135 1.26 0.58 16.28
CA GLY A 135 2.43 1.39 16.68
C GLY A 135 3.17 2.02 15.50
N LEU A 136 2.56 2.04 14.31
CA LEU A 136 3.09 2.67 13.12
C LEU A 136 2.33 3.97 12.86
N GLU A 137 3.04 5.09 12.90
CA GLU A 137 2.47 6.41 12.64
C GLU A 137 3.45 7.31 11.90
N LYS A 138 2.90 8.31 11.20
CA LYS A 138 3.64 9.39 10.59
C LYS A 138 2.93 10.71 10.85
N GLU A 139 3.67 11.67 11.38
CA GLU A 139 3.26 13.08 11.39
C GLU A 139 4.07 13.88 10.37
N PHE A 140 3.42 14.84 9.70
CA PHE A 140 4.06 15.80 8.81
C PHE A 140 3.25 17.10 8.73
N LEU A 141 3.94 18.18 8.39
CA LEU A 141 3.35 19.50 8.19
C LEU A 141 3.07 19.71 6.70
N VAL A 142 1.95 20.35 6.40
CA VAL A 142 1.64 20.89 5.07
C VAL A 142 1.27 22.36 5.20
N ASP A 143 1.66 23.15 4.21
CA ASP A 143 1.19 24.52 4.04
C ASP A 143 0.22 24.56 2.86
N ILE A 144 -1.01 25.01 3.12
CA ILE A 144 -2.06 25.13 2.12
C ILE A 144 -2.14 26.59 1.67
N PRO A 145 -1.98 26.88 0.36
CA PRO A 145 -2.00 28.25 -0.16
C PRO A 145 -3.34 28.92 0.07
N LYS A 146 -3.31 30.26 0.14
CA LYS A 146 -4.50 31.12 0.23
C LYS A 146 -5.19 31.28 -1.11
#